data_AF-M4U8X2-F1
#
_entry.id   AF-M4U8X2-F1
#
_cell.length_a   1.000
_cell.length_b   1.000
_cell.length_c   1.000
_cell.angle_alpha   90.00
_cell.angle_beta   90.00
_cell.angle_gamma   90.00
#
_symmetry.space_group_name_H-M   'P 1'
#
loop_
_entity.id
_entity.type
_entity.pdbx_description
1 polymer ?
#
loop_
_entity_poly.entity_id
_entity_poly.type
_entity_poly.pdbx_seq_one_letter_code
_entity_poly.pdbx_strand_id
1 'polypeptide(L)'
;MSKLYFSDTSQFKLVLDEAQLRGSALYEQIRNEINRRFRPFSGGPDWEKIRILCERVGASEGVDLLVSIYYTVAAVKTQGLLGLANGLELQVAVNNAFLASSEFPAQRRVELYTWMISRVAPEIRILKASPEQLRELYRCERACQRLYAMLEKHQPDHVPDIESIAFLVFEHIDQLETHRISHLIEKSNIVKTKQKNKTHCMLSFSIGIIVAVLLMISFTHIGVNVLLITE
;
A
#
# COMPACT_ATOMS: atom_id res chain seq x y z
N MET A 1 -26.57 14.76 -13.86
CA MET A 1 -26.08 14.85 -12.46
C MET A 1 -24.60 14.51 -12.45
N SER A 2 -23.72 15.36 -11.92
CA SER A 2 -22.28 15.09 -11.81
C SER A 2 -22.01 14.03 -10.75
N LYS A 3 -21.30 12.96 -11.11
CA LYS A 3 -20.84 11.96 -10.13
C LYS A 3 -19.63 12.52 -9.38
N LEU A 4 -19.66 12.43 -8.05
CA LEU A 4 -18.56 12.84 -7.17
C LEU A 4 -17.73 11.60 -6.82
N TYR A 5 -16.41 11.75 -6.89
CA TYR A 5 -15.45 10.80 -6.35
C TYR A 5 -14.71 11.44 -5.18
N PHE A 6 -14.72 10.76 -4.04
CA PHE A 6 -13.99 11.16 -2.85
C PHE A 6 -12.74 10.29 -2.77
N SER A 7 -11.55 10.89 -2.92
CA SER A 7 -10.32 10.24 -2.44
C SER A 7 -10.14 10.56 -0.94
N ASP A 8 -9.24 9.86 -0.26
CA ASP A 8 -8.93 10.14 1.15
C ASP A 8 -8.38 11.57 1.38
N THR A 9 -7.95 12.26 0.32
CA THR A 9 -7.27 13.57 0.40
C THR A 9 -7.97 14.69 -0.37
N SER A 10 -8.74 14.38 -1.43
CA SER A 10 -9.25 15.39 -2.37
C SER A 10 -10.63 15.02 -2.92
N GLN A 11 -11.49 16.04 -3.07
CA GLN A 11 -12.80 15.91 -3.71
C GLN A 11 -12.66 16.11 -5.22
N PHE A 12 -12.84 15.05 -5.99
CA PHE A 12 -12.82 15.10 -7.45
C PHE A 12 -14.24 14.99 -8.00
N LYS A 13 -14.63 15.95 -8.83
CA LYS A 13 -15.83 15.85 -9.65
C LYS A 13 -15.45 15.11 -10.93
N LEU A 14 -16.32 14.23 -11.40
CA LEU A 14 -16.16 13.67 -12.75
C LEU A 14 -16.69 14.69 -13.76
N VAL A 15 -15.96 14.86 -14.87
CA VAL A 15 -16.31 15.83 -15.91
C VAL A 15 -17.67 15.52 -16.54
N LEU A 16 -18.47 16.53 -16.87
CA LEU A 16 -19.76 16.32 -17.56
C LEU A 16 -19.59 16.22 -19.09
N ASP A 17 -18.60 16.94 -19.63
CA ASP A 17 -18.25 17.00 -21.06
C ASP A 17 -16.71 17.01 -21.19
N GLU A 18 -16.14 15.92 -21.72
CA GLU A 18 -14.68 15.79 -21.91
C GLU A 18 -14.12 16.86 -22.88
N ALA A 19 -14.91 17.32 -23.85
CA ALA A 19 -14.48 18.32 -24.83
C ALA A 19 -14.37 19.71 -24.21
N GLN A 20 -15.32 20.09 -23.34
CA GLN A 20 -15.32 21.38 -22.66
C GLN A 20 -14.10 21.53 -21.72
N LEU A 21 -13.72 20.45 -21.02
CA LEU A 21 -12.56 20.45 -20.12
C LEU A 21 -11.25 20.77 -20.86
N ARG A 22 -11.08 20.26 -22.08
CA ARG A 22 -9.84 20.46 -22.85
C ARG A 22 -9.63 21.90 -23.32
N GLY A 23 -10.69 22.70 -23.37
CA GLY A 23 -10.60 24.14 -23.69
C GLY A 23 -10.30 25.03 -22.48
N SER A 24 -10.19 24.47 -21.26
CA SER A 24 -10.07 25.27 -20.06
C SER A 24 -8.65 25.81 -19.82
N ALA A 25 -8.56 27.00 -19.22
CA ALA A 25 -7.28 27.62 -18.90
C ALA A 25 -6.50 26.84 -17.83
N LEU A 26 -7.19 26.14 -16.92
CA LEU A 26 -6.54 25.34 -15.89
C LEU A 26 -5.96 24.04 -16.48
N TYR A 27 -6.68 23.41 -17.41
CA TYR A 27 -6.19 22.25 -18.14
C TYR A 27 -4.95 22.59 -18.97
N GLU A 28 -4.95 23.71 -19.69
CA GLU A 28 -3.79 24.18 -20.44
C GLU A 28 -2.58 24.48 -19.54
N GLN A 29 -2.79 24.98 -18.32
CA GLN A 29 -1.71 25.14 -17.34
C GLN A 29 -1.07 23.79 -16.97
N ILE A 30 -1.86 22.73 -16.77
CA ILE A 30 -1.34 21.38 -16.52
C ILE A 30 -0.49 20.91 -17.70
N ARG A 31 -1.01 21.04 -18.93
CA ARG A 31 -0.28 20.61 -20.14
C ARG A 31 1.03 21.37 -20.32
N ASN A 32 1.01 22.69 -20.11
CA ASN A 32 2.20 23.53 -20.20
C ASN A 32 3.27 23.11 -19.20
N GLU A 33 2.87 22.82 -17.96
CA GLU A 33 3.77 22.34 -16.92
C GLU A 33 4.35 20.96 -17.25
N ILE A 34 3.51 20.02 -17.68
CA ILE A 34 3.92 18.69 -18.15
C ILE A 34 4.91 18.78 -19.33
N ASN A 35 4.69 19.73 -20.25
CA ASN A 35 5.50 19.93 -21.44
C ASN A 35 6.86 20.60 -21.18
N ARG A 36 7.12 21.12 -19.97
CA ARG A 36 8.47 21.59 -19.60
C ARG A 36 9.54 20.50 -19.76
N ARG A 37 9.15 19.22 -19.68
CA ARG A 37 10.03 18.08 -19.97
C ARG A 37 10.72 18.12 -21.35
N PHE A 38 10.13 18.84 -22.31
CA PHE A 38 10.68 19.00 -23.66
C PHE A 38 11.48 20.29 -23.85
N ARG A 39 11.53 21.17 -22.83
CA ARG A 39 12.24 22.45 -22.88
C ARG A 39 13.60 22.32 -22.21
N PRO A 40 14.71 22.47 -22.95
CA PRO A 40 16.05 22.52 -22.36
C PRO A 40 16.12 23.59 -21.26
N PHE A 41 16.87 23.31 -20.18
CA PHE A 41 17.10 24.23 -19.05
C PHE A 41 15.87 24.63 -18.21
N SER A 42 14.71 24.03 -18.45
CA SER A 42 13.49 24.33 -17.66
C SER A 42 13.50 23.73 -16.25
N GLY A 43 14.47 22.88 -15.89
CA GLY A 43 14.45 22.10 -14.65
C GLY A 43 13.46 20.92 -14.68
N GLY A 44 12.79 20.68 -15.81
CA GLY A 44 11.75 19.66 -15.92
C GLY A 44 10.38 20.09 -15.36
N PRO A 45 9.39 19.18 -15.34
CA PRO A 45 8.07 19.46 -14.77
C PRO A 45 8.11 19.63 -13.25
N ASP A 46 7.41 20.64 -12.74
CA ASP A 46 7.13 20.77 -11.31
C ASP A 46 5.94 19.88 -10.92
N TRP A 47 6.24 18.71 -10.36
CA TRP A 47 5.23 17.71 -10.02
C TRP A 47 4.28 18.15 -8.91
N GLU A 48 4.75 18.96 -7.97
CA GLU A 48 3.88 19.47 -6.89
C GLU A 48 2.87 20.47 -7.46
N LYS A 49 3.34 21.37 -8.34
CA LYS A 49 2.45 22.27 -9.06
C LYS A 49 1.45 21.52 -9.94
N ILE A 50 1.88 20.46 -10.65
CA ILE A 50 0.97 19.62 -11.45
C ILE A 50 -0.11 19.00 -10.57
N ARG A 51 0.26 18.42 -9.41
CA ARG A 51 -0.70 17.83 -8.47
C ARG A 51 -1.76 18.84 -8.04
N ILE A 52 -1.33 20.02 -7.58
CA ILE A 52 -2.22 21.09 -7.13
C ILE A 52 -3.15 21.55 -8.27
N LEU A 53 -2.63 21.68 -9.49
CA LEU A 53 -3.45 22.06 -10.65
C LEU A 53 -4.49 20.97 -10.98
N CYS A 54 -4.11 19.70 -10.96
CA CYS A 54 -5.04 18.58 -11.16
C CYS A 54 -6.14 18.54 -10.10
N GLU A 55 -5.81 18.77 -8.83
CA GLU A 55 -6.78 18.86 -7.72
C GLU A 55 -7.74 20.03 -7.91
N ARG A 56 -7.22 21.21 -8.32
CA ARG A 56 -8.04 22.39 -8.60
C ARG A 56 -8.99 22.18 -9.78
N VAL A 57 -8.50 21.61 -10.88
CA VAL A 57 -9.33 21.23 -12.03
C VAL A 57 -10.39 20.24 -11.60
N GLY A 58 -9.99 19.21 -10.85
CA GLY A 58 -10.88 18.19 -10.34
C GLY A 58 -12.01 18.71 -9.45
N ALA A 59 -11.73 19.70 -8.60
CA ALA A 59 -12.73 20.29 -7.72
C ALA A 59 -13.72 21.23 -8.45
N SER A 60 -13.28 21.85 -9.54
CA SER A 60 -14.03 22.92 -10.24
C SER A 60 -14.69 22.44 -11.54
N GLU A 61 -13.90 21.95 -12.48
CA GLU A 61 -14.29 21.62 -13.86
C GLU A 61 -14.53 20.12 -14.06
N GLY A 62 -13.86 19.30 -13.26
CA GLY A 62 -13.95 17.85 -13.25
C GLY A 62 -12.75 17.14 -13.90
N VAL A 63 -12.72 15.82 -13.75
CA VAL A 63 -11.59 14.97 -14.17
C VAL A 63 -12.00 14.05 -15.32
N ASP A 64 -11.15 14.01 -16.36
CA ASP A 64 -11.15 13.02 -17.44
C ASP A 64 -9.98 12.03 -17.30
N LEU A 65 -9.83 11.12 -18.27
CA LEU A 65 -8.73 10.15 -18.26
C LEU A 65 -7.35 10.83 -18.25
N LEU A 66 -7.17 11.91 -19.00
CA LEU A 66 -5.86 12.56 -19.07
C LEU A 66 -5.48 13.22 -17.75
N VAL A 67 -6.41 13.97 -17.15
CA VAL A 67 -6.17 14.65 -15.87
C VAL A 67 -5.91 13.62 -14.77
N SER A 68 -6.65 12.51 -14.73
CA SER A 68 -6.40 11.44 -13.73
C SER A 68 -5.03 10.77 -13.90
N ILE A 69 -4.56 10.59 -15.13
CA ILE A 69 -3.21 10.08 -15.42
C ILE A 69 -2.13 11.08 -14.97
N TYR A 70 -2.27 12.36 -15.30
CA TYR A 70 -1.33 13.40 -14.84
C TYR A 70 -1.30 13.52 -13.32
N TYR A 71 -2.48 13.49 -12.69
CA TYR A 71 -2.60 13.47 -11.24
C TYR A 71 -1.88 12.27 -10.63
N THR A 72 -2.05 11.06 -11.19
CA THR A 72 -1.43 9.85 -10.64
C THR A 72 0.10 9.92 -10.66
N VAL A 73 0.69 10.39 -11.77
CA VAL A 73 2.15 10.59 -11.86
C VAL A 73 2.64 11.64 -10.86
N ALA A 74 1.94 12.76 -10.76
CA ALA A 74 2.29 13.84 -9.85
C ALA A 74 2.15 13.41 -8.37
N ALA A 75 1.06 12.72 -8.04
CA ALA A 75 0.73 12.28 -6.70
C ALA A 75 1.73 11.22 -6.19
N VAL A 76 2.13 10.23 -7.00
CA VAL A 76 3.14 9.26 -6.54
C VAL A 76 4.49 9.93 -6.26
N LYS A 77 4.87 10.93 -7.07
CA LYS A 77 6.16 11.63 -6.92
C LYS A 77 6.21 12.58 -5.72
N THR A 78 5.05 13.05 -5.25
CA THR A 78 4.96 14.09 -4.21
C THR A 78 4.45 13.54 -2.88
N GLN A 79 3.59 12.52 -2.93
CA GLN A 79 2.93 11.91 -1.78
C GLN A 79 3.27 10.41 -1.62
N GLY A 80 4.11 9.85 -2.48
CA GLY A 80 4.51 8.44 -2.43
C GLY A 80 3.33 7.49 -2.65
N LEU A 81 3.30 6.42 -1.87
CA LEU A 81 2.33 5.33 -2.03
C LEU A 81 0.88 5.77 -1.82
N LEU A 82 0.61 6.72 -0.91
CA LEU A 82 -0.73 7.28 -0.73
C LEU A 82 -1.20 7.98 -2.01
N GLY A 83 -0.31 8.75 -2.65
CA GLY A 83 -0.60 9.42 -3.91
C GLY A 83 -0.88 8.45 -5.05
N LEU A 84 -0.11 7.35 -5.11
CA LEU A 84 -0.35 6.27 -6.08
C LEU A 84 -1.74 5.64 -5.90
N ALA A 85 -2.09 5.27 -4.66
CA ALA A 85 -3.39 4.65 -4.36
C ALA A 85 -4.55 5.57 -4.76
N ASN A 86 -4.49 6.84 -4.37
CA ASN A 86 -5.50 7.83 -4.72
C ASN A 86 -5.60 8.04 -6.25
N GLY A 87 -4.48 8.07 -6.96
CA GLY A 87 -4.45 8.22 -8.40
C GLY A 87 -5.06 7.05 -9.16
N LEU A 88 -4.71 5.81 -8.77
CA LEU A 88 -5.26 4.60 -9.39
C LEU A 88 -6.76 4.45 -9.14
N GLU A 89 -7.23 4.74 -7.91
CA GLU A 89 -8.66 4.70 -7.60
C GLU A 89 -9.45 5.81 -8.34
N LEU A 90 -8.87 6.99 -8.52
CA LEU A 90 -9.45 8.05 -9.36
C LEU A 90 -9.59 7.59 -10.81
N GLN A 91 -8.58 6.91 -11.36
CA GLN A 91 -8.66 6.33 -12.70
C GLN A 91 -9.75 5.26 -12.78
N VAL A 92 -9.93 4.43 -11.75
CA VAL A 92 -11.06 3.48 -11.69
C VAL A 92 -12.40 4.23 -11.77
N ALA A 93 -12.55 5.34 -11.03
CA ALA A 93 -13.78 6.14 -11.06
C ALA A 93 -14.04 6.76 -12.44
N VAL A 94 -13.01 7.33 -13.07
CA VAL A 94 -13.08 7.91 -14.42
C VAL A 94 -13.45 6.86 -15.46
N ASN A 95 -12.80 5.69 -15.46
CA ASN A 95 -13.11 4.62 -16.42
C ASN A 95 -14.54 4.08 -16.21
N ASN A 96 -15.01 3.93 -14.98
CA ASN A 96 -16.40 3.53 -14.72
C ASN A 96 -17.43 4.53 -15.26
N ALA A 97 -17.08 5.81 -15.34
CA ALA A 97 -18.00 6.83 -15.84
C ALA A 97 -17.95 6.98 -17.36
N PHE A 98 -16.76 6.90 -17.96
CA PHE A 98 -16.57 7.33 -19.34
C PHE A 98 -15.98 6.28 -20.28
N LEU A 99 -15.47 5.13 -19.81
CA LEU A 99 -14.73 4.22 -20.70
C LEU A 99 -15.56 3.74 -21.90
N ALA A 100 -16.85 3.48 -21.69
CA ALA A 100 -17.77 3.04 -22.76
C ALA A 100 -18.12 4.16 -23.77
N SER A 101 -17.99 5.42 -23.37
CA SER A 101 -18.34 6.60 -24.17
C SER A 101 -17.15 7.55 -24.38
N SER A 102 -15.92 7.05 -24.18
CA SER A 102 -14.73 7.90 -24.14
C SER A 102 -14.42 8.42 -25.53
N GLU A 103 -14.12 9.72 -25.63
CA GLU A 103 -13.71 10.32 -26.89
C GLU A 103 -12.27 9.94 -27.29
N PHE A 104 -11.48 9.43 -26.34
CA PHE A 104 -10.14 8.96 -26.64
C PHE A 104 -10.19 7.64 -27.42
N PRO A 105 -9.57 7.53 -28.60
CA PRO A 105 -9.41 6.24 -29.28
C PRO A 105 -8.69 5.22 -28.39
N ALA A 106 -8.99 3.94 -28.52
CA ALA A 106 -8.41 2.88 -27.69
C ALA A 106 -6.87 2.91 -27.68
N GLN A 107 -6.26 3.04 -28.87
CA GLN A 107 -4.81 3.20 -29.02
C GLN A 107 -4.25 4.40 -28.25
N ARG A 108 -4.96 5.54 -28.27
CA ARG A 108 -4.55 6.72 -27.51
C ARG A 108 -4.62 6.49 -26.01
N ARG A 109 -5.60 5.73 -25.53
CA ARG A 109 -5.66 5.34 -24.11
C ARG A 109 -4.45 4.48 -23.74
N VAL A 110 -4.05 3.52 -24.59
CA VAL A 110 -2.83 2.74 -24.39
C VAL A 110 -1.61 3.64 -24.28
N GLU A 111 -1.44 4.60 -25.19
CA GLU A 111 -0.32 5.55 -25.15
C GLU A 111 -0.26 6.35 -23.84
N LEU A 112 -1.42 6.79 -23.34
CA LEU A 112 -1.49 7.52 -22.06
C LEU A 112 -1.09 6.64 -20.87
N TYR A 113 -1.57 5.39 -20.81
CA TYR A 113 -1.18 4.45 -19.78
C TYR A 113 0.30 4.07 -19.89
N THR A 114 0.82 3.80 -21.08
CA THR A 114 2.25 3.52 -21.32
C THR A 114 3.12 4.68 -20.84
N TRP A 115 2.72 5.92 -21.15
CA TRP A 115 3.40 7.10 -20.62
C TRP A 115 3.37 7.14 -19.10
N MET A 116 2.21 6.90 -18.47
CA MET A 116 2.07 6.85 -17.02
C MET A 116 3.00 5.79 -16.40
N ILE A 117 2.93 4.55 -16.89
CA ILE A 117 3.73 3.42 -16.39
C ILE A 117 5.22 3.76 -16.43
N SER A 118 5.70 4.35 -17.52
CA SER A 118 7.11 4.78 -17.66
C SER A 118 7.57 5.78 -16.59
N ARG A 119 6.64 6.51 -15.98
CA ARG A 119 6.93 7.52 -14.95
C ARG A 119 6.67 7.03 -13.53
N VAL A 120 5.73 6.12 -13.35
CA VAL A 120 5.32 5.58 -12.06
C VAL A 120 6.17 4.38 -11.65
N ALA A 121 6.50 3.48 -12.57
CA ALA A 121 7.25 2.26 -12.25
C ALA A 121 8.60 2.52 -11.55
N PRO A 122 9.42 3.52 -11.97
CA PRO A 122 10.64 3.86 -11.25
C PRO A 122 10.38 4.34 -9.83
N GLU A 123 9.30 5.10 -9.60
CA GLU A 123 8.93 5.58 -8.26
C GLU A 123 8.55 4.41 -7.36
N ILE A 124 7.75 3.46 -7.85
CA ILE A 124 7.35 2.28 -7.07
C ILE A 124 8.57 1.44 -6.68
N ARG A 125 9.52 1.22 -7.60
CA ARG A 125 10.72 0.40 -7.33
C ARG A 125 11.58 0.97 -6.20
N ILE A 126 11.63 2.28 -6.03
CA ILE A 126 12.43 2.93 -4.99
C ILE A 126 11.64 3.20 -3.70
N LEU A 127 10.34 2.88 -3.66
CA LEU A 127 9.55 3.01 -2.44
C LEU A 127 10.15 2.13 -1.34
N LYS A 128 10.21 2.69 -0.14
CA LYS A 128 10.48 1.94 1.09
C LYS A 128 9.17 1.78 1.82
N ALA A 129 8.34 0.84 1.37
CA ALA A 129 7.04 0.60 1.99
C ALA A 129 7.23 0.11 3.44
N SER A 130 6.43 0.64 4.36
CA SER A 130 6.39 0.18 5.74
C SER A 130 5.12 -0.66 6.02
N PRO A 131 5.09 -1.48 7.08
CA PRO A 131 3.90 -2.26 7.44
C PRO A 131 2.63 -1.40 7.64
N GLU A 132 2.79 -0.15 8.06
CA GLU A 132 1.68 0.80 8.24
C GLU A 132 1.05 1.21 6.91
N GLN A 133 1.79 1.10 5.80
CA GLN A 133 1.35 1.45 4.45
C GLN A 133 0.84 0.25 3.64
N LEU A 134 0.73 -0.92 4.27
CA LEU A 134 0.25 -2.15 3.62
C LEU A 134 -1.17 -1.98 3.07
N ARG A 135 -2.00 -1.16 3.75
CA ARG A 135 -3.35 -0.83 3.29
C ARG A 135 -3.31 -0.15 1.92
N GLU A 136 -2.39 0.78 1.70
CA GLU A 136 -2.23 1.54 0.47
C GLU A 136 -1.72 0.67 -0.68
N LEU A 137 -0.84 -0.30 -0.39
CA LEU A 137 -0.45 -1.31 -1.37
C LEU A 137 -1.66 -2.14 -1.85
N TYR A 138 -2.48 -2.66 -0.94
CA TYR A 138 -3.70 -3.40 -1.32
C TYR A 138 -4.75 -2.53 -2.01
N ARG A 139 -4.78 -1.22 -1.75
CA ARG A 139 -5.61 -0.28 -2.53
C ARG A 139 -5.11 -0.19 -3.97
N CYS A 140 -3.79 -0.06 -4.16
CA CYS A 140 -3.17 -0.04 -5.49
C CYS A 140 -3.44 -1.34 -6.25
N GLU A 141 -3.22 -2.50 -5.62
CA GLU A 141 -3.45 -3.81 -6.23
C GLU A 141 -4.89 -3.98 -6.72
N ARG A 142 -5.88 -3.72 -5.84
CA ARG A 142 -7.31 -3.79 -6.20
C ARG A 142 -7.68 -2.81 -7.30
N ALA A 143 -7.12 -1.60 -7.28
CA ALA A 143 -7.36 -0.63 -8.34
C ALA A 143 -6.78 -1.11 -9.69
N CYS A 144 -5.57 -1.68 -9.70
CA CYS A 144 -4.96 -2.25 -10.91
C CYS A 144 -5.78 -3.40 -11.49
N GLN A 145 -6.22 -4.34 -10.65
CA GLN A 145 -7.09 -5.45 -11.07
C GLN A 145 -8.40 -4.95 -11.71
N ARG A 146 -9.03 -3.93 -11.10
CA ARG A 146 -10.26 -3.33 -11.64
C ARG A 146 -10.01 -2.60 -12.96
N LEU A 147 -8.92 -1.85 -13.07
CA LEU A 147 -8.54 -1.18 -14.32
C LEU A 147 -8.31 -2.19 -15.44
N TYR A 148 -7.54 -3.24 -15.18
CA TYR A 148 -7.29 -4.31 -16.13
C TYR A 148 -8.60 -4.94 -16.62
N ALA A 149 -9.46 -5.40 -15.71
CA ALA A 149 -10.73 -6.02 -16.08
C ALA A 149 -11.66 -5.10 -16.89
N MET A 150 -11.68 -3.79 -16.58
CA MET A 150 -12.46 -2.82 -17.35
C MET A 150 -11.88 -2.62 -18.75
N LEU A 151 -10.55 -2.52 -18.88
CA LEU A 151 -9.87 -2.27 -20.14
C LEU A 151 -9.91 -3.51 -21.05
N GLU A 152 -9.68 -4.70 -20.51
CA GLU A 152 -9.84 -5.97 -21.22
C GLU A 152 -11.25 -6.12 -21.80
N LYS A 153 -12.28 -5.80 -21.00
CA LYS A 153 -13.68 -5.87 -21.44
C LYS A 153 -14.03 -4.88 -22.56
N HIS A 154 -13.52 -3.64 -22.51
CA HIS A 154 -13.96 -2.57 -23.43
C HIS A 154 -13.00 -2.34 -24.62
N GLN A 155 -11.77 -2.81 -24.53
CA GLN A 155 -10.75 -2.67 -25.57
C GLN A 155 -9.79 -3.89 -25.60
N PRO A 156 -10.29 -5.11 -25.84
CA PRO A 156 -9.50 -6.35 -25.73
C PRO A 156 -8.27 -6.38 -26.65
N ASP A 157 -8.33 -5.75 -27.82
CA ASP A 157 -7.20 -5.69 -28.75
C ASP A 157 -6.14 -4.63 -28.37
N HIS A 158 -6.43 -3.80 -27.37
CA HIS A 158 -5.62 -2.65 -26.97
C HIS A 158 -5.51 -2.55 -25.45
N VAL A 159 -5.24 -3.65 -24.76
CA VAL A 159 -5.08 -3.64 -23.29
C VAL A 159 -3.69 -3.08 -22.93
N PRO A 160 -3.61 -1.97 -22.15
CA PRO A 160 -2.32 -1.47 -21.67
C PRO A 160 -1.77 -2.37 -20.55
N ASP A 161 -0.45 -2.38 -20.40
CA ASP A 161 0.28 -3.18 -19.40
C ASP A 161 0.15 -2.64 -17.96
N ILE A 162 -1.08 -2.60 -17.45
CA ILE A 162 -1.37 -2.24 -16.04
C ILE A 162 -0.80 -3.29 -15.08
N GLU A 163 -0.66 -4.54 -15.56
CA GLU A 163 -0.10 -5.65 -14.80
C GLU A 163 1.34 -5.37 -14.34
N SER A 164 2.14 -4.63 -15.12
CA SER A 164 3.47 -4.17 -14.69
C SER A 164 3.45 -3.38 -13.37
N ILE A 165 2.43 -2.54 -13.15
CA ILE A 165 2.26 -1.79 -11.90
C ILE A 165 1.76 -2.71 -10.79
N ALA A 166 0.81 -3.59 -11.09
CA ALA A 166 0.29 -4.58 -10.14
C ALA A 166 1.40 -5.49 -9.61
N PHE A 167 2.30 -5.94 -10.49
CA PHE A 167 3.44 -6.78 -10.12
C PHE A 167 4.39 -6.06 -9.17
N LEU A 168 4.77 -4.81 -9.46
CA LEU A 168 5.64 -4.03 -8.58
C LEU A 168 5.00 -3.78 -7.21
N VAL A 169 3.68 -3.55 -7.16
CA VAL A 169 2.94 -3.43 -5.90
C VAL A 169 2.95 -4.75 -5.13
N PHE A 170 2.70 -5.87 -5.83
CA PHE A 170 2.72 -7.21 -5.25
C PHE A 170 4.09 -7.54 -4.64
N GLU A 171 5.20 -7.21 -5.29
CA GLU A 171 6.54 -7.42 -4.74
C GLU A 171 6.73 -6.73 -3.37
N HIS A 172 6.21 -5.51 -3.20
CA HIS A 172 6.24 -4.82 -1.91
C HIS A 172 5.35 -5.47 -0.86
N ILE A 173 4.16 -5.95 -1.26
CA ILE A 173 3.25 -6.69 -0.36
C ILE A 173 3.92 -7.96 0.12
N ASP A 174 4.41 -8.79 -0.80
CA ASP A 174 5.05 -10.07 -0.50
C ASP A 174 6.26 -9.91 0.41
N GLN A 175 7.09 -8.90 0.16
CA GLN A 175 8.21 -8.55 1.04
C GLN A 175 7.73 -8.22 2.46
N LEU A 176 6.74 -7.34 2.62
CA LEU A 176 6.24 -6.94 3.94
C LEU A 176 5.56 -8.09 4.69
N GLU A 177 4.77 -8.90 4.00
CA GLU A 177 4.09 -10.05 4.60
C GLU A 177 5.08 -11.14 5.02
N THR A 178 6.08 -11.43 4.19
CA THR A 178 7.15 -12.39 4.53
C THR A 178 7.93 -11.96 5.76
N HIS A 179 8.32 -10.67 5.85
CA HIS A 179 8.99 -10.13 7.04
C HIS A 179 8.08 -10.14 8.28
N ARG A 180 6.79 -9.87 8.11
CA ARG A 180 5.82 -9.93 9.21
C ARG A 180 5.65 -11.36 9.72
N ILE A 181 5.53 -12.34 8.84
CA ILE A 181 5.39 -13.76 9.21
C ILE A 181 6.64 -14.25 9.94
N SER A 182 7.84 -13.96 9.44
CA SER A 182 9.09 -14.37 10.08
C SER A 182 9.22 -13.78 11.49
N HIS A 183 8.91 -12.49 11.66
CA HIS A 183 8.92 -11.83 12.97
C HIS A 183 7.87 -12.43 13.95
N LEU A 184 6.69 -12.82 13.46
CA LEU A 184 5.67 -13.49 14.28
C LEU A 184 6.14 -14.89 14.73
N ILE A 185 6.80 -15.64 13.85
CA ILE A 185 7.37 -16.95 14.17
C ILE A 185 8.46 -16.80 15.24
N GLU A 186 9.40 -15.86 15.06
CA GLU A 186 10.47 -15.60 16.03
C GLU A 186 9.91 -15.21 17.40
N LYS A 187 8.96 -14.26 17.43
CA LYS A 187 8.30 -13.85 18.68
C LYS A 187 7.59 -15.02 19.36
N SER A 188 6.93 -15.88 18.59
CA SER A 188 6.28 -17.09 19.13
C SER A 188 7.30 -18.06 19.76
N ASN A 189 8.46 -18.23 19.14
CA ASN A 189 9.53 -19.11 19.63
C ASN A 189 10.20 -18.54 20.90
N ILE A 190 10.38 -17.22 20.98
CA ILE A 190 10.89 -16.56 22.19
C ILE A 190 9.91 -16.75 23.36
N VAL A 191 8.61 -16.59 23.13
CA VAL A 191 7.58 -16.80 24.15
C VAL A 191 7.57 -18.26 24.62
N LYS A 192 7.59 -19.23 23.70
CA LYS A 192 7.66 -20.66 24.03
C LYS A 192 8.92 -21.00 24.85
N THR A 193 10.08 -20.47 24.47
CA THR A 193 11.35 -20.68 25.19
C THR A 193 11.31 -20.08 26.59
N LYS A 194 10.81 -18.85 26.73
CA LYS A 194 10.65 -18.19 28.04
C LYS A 194 9.68 -18.95 28.95
N GLN A 195 8.59 -19.47 28.38
CA GLN A 195 7.63 -20.29 29.10
C GLN A 195 8.25 -21.61 29.55
N LYS A 196 8.98 -22.32 28.67
CA LYS A 196 9.70 -23.55 28.99
C LYS A 196 10.73 -23.32 30.11
N ASN A 197 11.50 -22.24 30.05
CA ASN A 197 12.49 -21.90 31.08
C ASN A 197 11.82 -21.57 32.41
N LYS A 198 10.70 -20.84 32.39
CA LYS A 198 9.90 -20.56 33.60
C LYS A 198 9.34 -21.85 34.20
N THR A 199 8.84 -22.78 33.39
CA THR A 199 8.35 -24.08 33.88
C THR A 199 9.46 -24.93 34.47
N HIS A 200 10.65 -24.97 33.86
CA HIS A 200 11.79 -25.70 34.44
C HIS A 200 12.24 -25.11 35.78
N CYS A 201 12.27 -23.79 35.91
CA CYS A 201 12.61 -23.11 37.16
C CYS A 201 11.58 -23.37 38.27
N MET A 202 10.29 -23.35 37.95
CA MET A 202 9.24 -23.69 38.92
C MET A 202 9.33 -25.16 39.36
N LEU A 203 9.57 -26.07 38.40
CA LEU A 203 9.67 -27.51 38.69
C LEU A 203 10.88 -27.80 39.61
N SER A 204 12.05 -27.19 39.34
CA SER A 204 13.24 -27.38 40.17
C SER A 204 13.05 -26.83 41.58
N PHE A 205 12.34 -25.71 41.74
CA PHE A 205 12.02 -25.16 43.06
C PHE A 205 11.11 -26.10 43.86
N SER A 206 10.07 -26.66 43.23
CA SER A 206 9.19 -27.64 43.89
C SER A 206 9.90 -28.93 44.28
N ILE A 207 10.80 -29.45 43.43
CA ILE A 207 11.61 -30.64 43.77
C ILE A 207 12.52 -30.35 44.97
N GLY A 208 13.17 -29.19 45.00
CA GLY A 208 14.01 -28.78 46.12
C GLY A 208 13.26 -28.73 47.45
N ILE A 209 12.04 -28.20 47.45
CA ILE A 209 11.17 -28.18 48.65
C ILE A 209 10.85 -29.60 49.12
N ILE A 210 10.46 -30.50 48.20
CA ILE A 210 10.11 -31.89 48.55
C ILE A 210 11.30 -32.63 49.18
N VAL A 211 12.50 -32.49 48.59
CA VAL A 211 13.71 -33.11 49.12
C VAL A 211 14.05 -32.60 50.53
N ALA A 212 13.94 -31.28 50.75
CA ALA A 212 14.18 -30.69 52.08
C ALA A 212 13.20 -31.22 53.13
N VAL A 213 11.91 -31.36 52.80
CA VAL A 213 10.90 -31.93 53.70
C VAL A 213 11.22 -33.39 54.04
N LEU A 214 11.60 -34.21 53.06
CA LEU A 214 11.97 -35.61 53.29
C LEU A 214 13.20 -35.75 54.21
N LEU A 215 14.21 -34.89 54.04
CA LEU A 215 15.38 -34.85 54.92
C LEU A 215 14.98 -34.47 56.35
N MET A 216 14.12 -33.47 56.55
CA MET A 216 13.66 -33.08 57.89
C MET A 216 12.90 -34.21 58.58
N ILE A 217 12.02 -34.92 57.87
CA ILE A 217 11.29 -36.07 58.42
C ILE A 217 12.26 -37.18 58.83
N SER A 218 13.25 -37.50 58.00
CA SER A 218 14.23 -38.54 58.33
C SER A 218 15.13 -38.15 59.51
N PHE A 219 15.55 -36.88 59.63
CA PHE A 219 16.26 -36.39 60.82
C PHE A 219 15.43 -36.52 62.10
N THR A 220 14.12 -36.21 62.05
CA THR A 220 13.25 -36.39 63.22
C THR A 220 13.10 -37.86 63.61
N HIS A 221 13.00 -38.77 62.62
CA HIS A 221 12.91 -40.20 62.88
C HIS A 221 14.19 -40.79 63.48
N ILE A 222 15.36 -40.32 63.03
CA ILE A 222 16.66 -40.74 63.57
C ILE A 222 16.83 -40.21 65.00
N GLY A 223 16.50 -38.94 65.26
CA GLY A 223 16.58 -38.36 66.61
C GLY A 223 15.68 -39.07 67.63
N VAL A 224 14.47 -39.48 67.23
CA VAL A 224 13.54 -40.23 68.08
C VAL A 224 14.04 -41.66 68.34
N ASN A 225 14.57 -42.35 67.32
CA ASN A 225 15.14 -43.70 67.50
C ASN A 225 16.42 -43.71 68.34
N VAL A 226 17.23 -42.65 68.31
CA VAL A 226 18.44 -42.54 69.15
C VAL A 226 18.08 -42.32 70.62
N LEU A 227 17.00 -41.58 70.93
CA LEU A 227 16.53 -41.38 72.30
C LEU A 227 15.95 -42.67 72.95
N LEU A 228 15.35 -43.55 72.14
CA LEU A 228 14.75 -44.82 72.60
C LEU A 228 15.77 -45.93 72.89
N ILE A 229 17.04 -45.76 72.51
CA ILE A 229 18.11 -46.74 72.74
C ILE A 229 18.94 -46.39 74.00
N THR A 230 18.71 -45.22 74.60
CA THR A 230 19.46 -44.71 75.77
C THR A 230 18.74 -44.82 77.12
N GLU A 231 17.61 -45.52 77.20
CA GLU A 231 17.00 -46.00 78.45
C GLU A 231 17.16 -47.52 78.58
#